data_AF-A0A382YSD7-F1
#
_entry.id   AF-A0A382YSD7-F1
#
_cell.length_a   1.000
_cell.length_b   1.000
_cell.length_c   1.000
_cell.angle_alpha   90.00
_cell.angle_beta   90.00
_cell.angle_gamma   90.00
#
_symmetry.space_group_name_H-M   'P 1'
#
loop_
_entity.id
_entity.type
_entity.pdbx_description
1 polymer ?
#
loop_
_entity_poly.entity_id
_entity_poly.type
_entity_poly.pdbx_seq_one_letter_code
_entity_poly.pdbx_strand_id
1 'polypeptide(L)'
;VLILDILKGFVPLTILFIYYQNEYSNILISFMGSFVVMGHIFPIWLKFRGGKGVATYIGYILGIDYKLGIIFIILWLAIAFLKKYSSLASILSLI
;
A
#
# COMPACT_ATOMS: atom_id res chain seq x y z
N VAL A 1 1.94 11.31 -9.85
CA VAL A 1 0.76 10.76 -9.13
C VAL A 1 1.14 9.48 -8.39
N LEU A 2 1.67 8.45 -9.07
CA LEU A 2 2.08 7.18 -8.47
C LEU A 2 2.99 7.30 -7.24
N ILE A 3 4.07 8.09 -7.31
CA ILE A 3 4.99 8.31 -6.17
C ILE A 3 4.27 8.97 -4.98
N LEU A 4 3.38 9.93 -5.23
CA LEU A 4 2.61 10.58 -4.18
C LEU A 4 1.62 9.61 -3.52
N ASP A 5 1.01 8.70 -4.29
CA ASP A 5 0.14 7.67 -3.73
C ASP A 5 0.92 6.64 -2.91
N ILE A 6 2.12 6.26 -3.35
CA ILE A 6 3.04 5.43 -2.54
C ILE A 6 3.40 6.14 -1.24
N LEU A 7 3.80 7.41 -1.30
CA LEU A 7 4.16 8.19 -0.11
C LEU A 7 2.99 8.33 0.87
N LYS A 8 1.76 8.52 0.38
CA LYS A 8 0.57 8.54 1.23
C LYS A 8 0.36 7.23 1.99
N GLY A 9 0.74 6.08 1.41
CA GLY A 9 0.73 4.79 2.09
C GLY A 9 1.88 4.61 3.08
N PHE A 10 3.08 5.05 2.69
CA PHE A 10 4.33 4.79 3.40
C PHE A 10 4.56 5.70 4.62
N VAL A 11 4.33 7.00 4.46
CA VAL A 11 4.65 8.00 5.49
C VAL A 11 3.84 7.81 6.78
N PRO A 12 2.50 7.63 6.74
CA PRO A 12 1.72 7.43 7.97
C PRO A 12 2.12 6.16 8.72
N LEU A 13 2.42 5.09 7.99
CA LEU A 13 2.80 3.81 8.58
C LEU A 13 4.18 3.85 9.23
N THR A 14 5.16 4.47 8.56
CA THR A 14 6.51 4.63 9.15
C THR A 14 6.48 5.51 10.38
N ILE A 15 5.70 6.59 10.38
CA ILE A 15 5.47 7.43 11.57
C ILE A 15 4.84 6.59 12.69
N LEU A 16 3.78 5.83 12.40
CA LEU A 16 3.16 4.93 13.37
C LEU A 16 4.15 3.93 13.94
N PHE A 17 4.99 3.33 13.09
CA PHE A 17 5.97 2.32 13.51
C PHE A 17 7.04 2.91 14.42
N ILE A 18 7.53 4.13 14.14
CA ILE A 18 8.54 4.82 14.97
C ILE A 18 7.98 5.23 16.33
N TYR A 19 6.75 5.76 16.37
CA TYR A 19 6.16 6.27 17.61
C TYR A 19 5.58 5.19 18.51
N TYR A 20 5.08 4.09 17.94
CA TYR A 20 4.31 3.08 18.67
C TYR A 20 4.99 1.71 18.75
N GLN A 21 6.30 1.67 18.51
CA GLN A 21 7.10 0.43 18.44
C GLN A 21 7.00 -0.47 19.69
N ASN A 22 6.66 0.08 20.86
CA ASN A 22 6.72 -0.61 22.15
C ASN A 22 5.36 -0.88 22.84
N GLU A 23 4.26 -0.22 22.45
CA GLU A 23 3.01 -0.23 23.25
C GLU A 23 1.80 -0.87 22.55
N TYR A 24 1.84 -1.08 21.23
CA TYR A 24 0.70 -1.62 20.49
C TYR A 24 1.02 -2.93 19.76
N SER A 25 0.03 -3.82 19.68
CA SER A 25 0.14 -5.05 18.90
C SER A 25 0.29 -4.71 17.42
N ASN A 26 1.16 -5.45 16.70
CA ASN A 26 1.35 -5.34 15.23
C ASN A 26 0.03 -5.34 14.42
N ILE A 27 -1.04 -5.88 15.03
CA ILE A 27 -2.40 -5.88 14.52
C ILE A 27 -2.95 -4.45 14.36
N LEU A 28 -2.76 -3.57 15.35
CA LEU A 28 -3.27 -2.19 15.29
C LEU A 28 -2.59 -1.37 14.19
N ILE A 29 -1.27 -1.52 14.03
CA ILE A 29 -0.51 -0.86 12.96
C ILE A 29 -1.01 -1.34 11.59
N SER A 30 -1.21 -2.64 11.43
CA SER A 30 -1.77 -3.22 10.20
C SER A 30 -3.18 -2.71 9.92
N PHE A 31 -4.02 -2.61 10.96
CA PHE A 31 -5.38 -2.11 10.86
C PHE A 31 -5.41 -0.63 10.44
N MET A 32 -4.58 0.20 11.07
CA MET A 32 -4.44 1.62 10.70
C MET A 32 -3.93 1.79 9.28
N GLY A 33 -2.95 1.01 8.84
CA GLY A 33 -2.48 1.07 7.47
C GLY A 33 -3.55 0.63 6.45
N SER A 34 -4.44 -0.29 6.81
CA SER A 34 -5.58 -0.64 5.94
C SER A 34 -6.54 0.54 5.72
N PHE A 35 -6.76 1.38 6.75
CA PHE A 35 -7.52 2.62 6.61
C PHE A 35 -6.85 3.64 5.67
N VAL A 36 -5.52 3.68 5.63
CA VAL A 36 -4.79 4.55 4.69
C VAL A 36 -5.09 4.15 3.24
N VAL A 37 -5.12 2.84 2.95
CA VAL A 37 -5.50 2.32 1.63
C VAL A 37 -6.97 2.59 1.34
N MET A 38 -7.87 2.39 2.32
CA MET A 38 -9.30 2.71 2.17
C MET A 38 -9.53 4.19 1.89
N GLY A 39 -8.77 5.11 2.50
CA GLY A 39 -8.88 6.55 2.24
C GLY A 39 -8.54 6.94 0.79
N HIS A 40 -7.70 6.15 0.10
CA HIS A 40 -7.42 6.34 -1.33
C HIS A 40 -8.50 5.71 -2.23
N ILE A 41 -9.09 4.59 -1.83
CA ILE A 41 -10.16 3.92 -2.59
C ILE A 41 -11.49 4.70 -2.45
N PHE A 42 -11.76 5.23 -1.26
CA PHE A 42 -12.99 5.94 -0.91
C PHE A 42 -12.71 7.35 -0.34
N PRO A 43 -12.08 8.24 -1.11
CA PRO A 43 -11.77 9.59 -0.66
C PRO A 43 -13.04 10.42 -0.49
N ILE A 44 -13.18 11.04 0.69
CA ILE A 44 -14.34 11.85 1.07
C ILE A 44 -14.54 13.03 0.10
N TRP A 45 -13.44 13.65 -0.36
CA TRP A 45 -13.49 14.81 -1.27
C TRP A 45 -13.91 14.47 -2.70
N LEU A 46 -13.88 13.19 -3.12
CA LEU A 46 -14.39 12.75 -4.44
C LEU A 46 -15.70 11.97 -4.31
N LYS A 47 -16.49 12.22 -3.27
CA LYS A 47 -17.78 11.54 -3.03
C LYS A 47 -17.61 10.01 -3.00
N PHE A 48 -16.54 9.54 -2.34
CA PHE A 48 -16.18 8.12 -2.20
C PHE A 48 -15.90 7.40 -3.53
N ARG A 49 -15.48 8.13 -4.58
CA ARG A 49 -15.03 7.56 -5.86
C ARG A 49 -13.53 7.76 -6.03
N GLY A 50 -12.73 6.78 -5.62
CA GLY A 50 -11.27 6.82 -5.69
C GLY A 50 -10.66 5.85 -6.70
N GLY A 51 -9.37 5.58 -6.52
CA GLY A 51 -8.58 4.68 -7.37
C GLY A 51 -8.59 3.23 -6.89
N LYS A 52 -7.85 2.35 -7.58
CA LYS A 52 -7.73 0.92 -7.23
C LYS A 52 -6.83 0.65 -6.00
N GLY A 53 -6.13 1.66 -5.48
CA GLY A 53 -5.33 1.52 -4.26
C GLY A 53 -3.98 0.81 -4.39
N VAL A 54 -3.57 0.38 -5.59
CA VAL A 54 -2.34 -0.42 -5.80
C VAL A 54 -1.08 0.33 -5.35
N ALA A 55 -0.94 1.60 -5.74
CA ALA A 55 0.22 2.42 -5.37
C ALA A 55 0.30 2.68 -3.86
N THR A 56 -0.84 2.99 -3.23
CA THR A 56 -0.95 3.12 -1.77
C THR A 56 -0.65 1.80 -1.04
N TYR A 57 -1.03 0.66 -1.62
CA TYR A 57 -0.75 -0.65 -1.05
C TYR A 57 0.75 -1.01 -1.10
N ILE A 58 1.44 -0.64 -2.19
CA ILE A 58 2.91 -0.76 -2.26
C ILE A 58 3.57 0.07 -1.15
N GLY A 59 3.11 1.32 -0.95
CA GLY A 59 3.58 2.16 0.15
C GLY A 59 3.28 1.55 1.53
N TYR A 60 2.12 0.91 1.68
CA TYR A 60 1.72 0.21 2.90
C TYR A 60 2.66 -0.96 3.23
N ILE A 61 2.90 -1.86 2.27
CA ILE A 61 3.80 -3.00 2.50
C ILE A 61 5.22 -2.51 2.80
N LEU A 62 5.72 -1.52 2.04
CA LEU A 62 7.05 -0.94 2.28
C LEU A 62 7.18 -0.34 3.68
N GLY A 63 6.10 0.22 4.24
CA GLY A 63 6.09 0.79 5.59
C GLY A 63 6.10 -0.27 6.69
N ILE A 64 5.61 -1.49 6.41
CA ILE A 64 5.62 -2.63 7.36
C ILE A 64 6.92 -3.41 7.26
N ASP A 65 7.28 -3.85 6.05
CA ASP A 65 8.51 -4.55 5.77
C ASP A 65 9.00 -4.19 4.36
N TYR A 66 10.12 -3.47 4.30
CA TYR A 66 10.73 -3.05 3.05
C TYR A 66 11.09 -4.23 2.14
N LYS A 67 11.42 -5.42 2.68
CA LYS A 67 11.75 -6.61 1.89
C LYS A 67 10.54 -7.12 1.15
N LEU A 68 9.40 -7.25 1.85
CA LEU A 68 8.14 -7.66 1.24
C LEU A 68 7.69 -6.66 0.18
N GLY A 69 7.87 -5.36 0.43
CA GLY A 69 7.51 -4.33 -0.52
C GLY A 69 8.32 -4.40 -1.82
N ILE A 70 9.64 -4.65 -1.72
CA ILE A 70 10.50 -4.84 -2.90
C ILE A 70 10.09 -6.08 -3.70
N ILE A 71 9.83 -7.21 -3.03
CA ILE A 71 9.36 -8.45 -3.69
C ILE A 71 8.05 -8.19 -4.44
N PHE A 72 7.10 -7.52 -3.79
CA PHE A 72 5.82 -7.16 -4.41
C PHE A 72 6.01 -6.31 -5.67
N ILE A 73 6.86 -5.28 -5.61
CA ILE A 73 7.14 -4.40 -6.76
C ILE A 73 7.76 -5.20 -7.92
N ILE A 74 8.71 -6.09 -7.63
CA ILE A 74 9.36 -6.92 -8.65
C ILE A 74 8.35 -7.85 -9.33
N LEU A 75 7.54 -8.56 -8.54
CA LEU A 75 6.49 -9.44 -9.07
C LEU A 75 5.45 -8.67 -9.87
N TRP A 76 5.00 -7.53 -9.35
CA TRP A 76 4.05 -6.67 -10.03
C TRP A 76 4.59 -6.17 -11.37
N LEU A 77 5.84 -5.70 -11.42
CA LEU A 77 6.49 -5.29 -12.65
C LEU A 77 6.63 -6.45 -13.63
N ALA A 78 7.12 -7.62 -13.18
CA ALA A 78 7.28 -8.79 -14.02
C ALA A 78 5.97 -9.19 -14.70
N ILE A 79 4.88 -9.25 -13.94
CA ILE A 79 3.56 -9.64 -14.48
C ILE A 79 2.96 -8.52 -15.33
N ALA A 80 3.12 -7.26 -14.94
CA ALA A 80 2.65 -6.12 -15.72
C ALA A 80 3.34 -6.06 -17.10
N PHE A 81 4.65 -6.36 -17.18
CA PHE A 81 5.37 -6.45 -18.45
C PHE A 81 4.92 -7.65 -19.30
N LEU A 82 4.71 -8.81 -18.70
CA LEU A 82 4.32 -10.03 -19.42
C LEU A 82 2.87 -9.99 -19.92
N LYS A 83 1.95 -9.49 -19.10
CA LYS A 83 0.50 -9.55 -19.38
C LYS A 83 -0.09 -8.23 -19.85
N LYS A 84 0.64 -7.11 -19.74
CA LYS A 84 0.15 -5.73 -20.03
C LYS A 84 -1.11 -5.31 -19.25
N TYR A 85 -1.53 -6.11 -18.26
CA TYR A 85 -2.68 -5.86 -17.41
C TYR A 85 -2.24 -5.52 -15.99
N SER A 86 -2.31 -4.23 -15.64
CA SER A 86 -1.96 -3.74 -14.30
C SER A 86 -2.84 -4.34 -13.19
N SER A 87 -4.12 -4.60 -13.47
CA SER A 87 -5.03 -5.24 -12.50
C SER A 87 -4.66 -6.69 -12.21
N LEU A 88 -4.28 -7.46 -13.23
CA LEU A 88 -3.88 -8.86 -13.06
C LEU A 88 -2.58 -8.97 -12.28
N ALA A 89 -1.61 -8.10 -12.60
CA ALA A 89 -0.36 -7.99 -11.86
C ALA A 89 -0.59 -7.73 -10.37
N SER A 90 -1.53 -6.84 -10.03
CA SER A 90 -1.83 -6.46 -8.64
C SER A 90 -2.46 -7.59 -7.83
N ILE A 91 -3.29 -8.43 -8.46
CA ILE A 91 -3.91 -9.59 -7.79
C ILE A 91 -2.87 -10.70 -7.56
N LEU A 92 -2.04 -10.96 -8.57
CA LEU A 92 -1.05 -12.03 -8.51
C LEU A 92 0.14 -11.71 -7.62
N SER A 93 0.56 -10.44 -7.53
CA SER A 93 1.65 -10.04 -6.63
C SER A 93 1.24 -10.04 -5.15
N LEU A 94 -0.06 -10.15 -4.87
CA LEU A 94 -0.65 -10.19 -3.53
C LEU A 94 -0.63 -11.59 -2.91
N ILE A 95 -0.44 -12.63 -3.73
CA ILE A 95 -0.36 -14.05 -3.35
C ILE A 95 1.10 -14.38 -3.03
#